data_AF-A0A841WJH8-F1
#
_entry.id   AF-A0A841WJH8-F1
#
_cell.length_a   1.000
_cell.length_b   1.000
_cell.length_c   1.000
_cell.angle_alpha   90.00
_cell.angle_beta   90.00
_cell.angle_gamma   90.00
#
_symmetry.space_group_name_H-M   'P 1'
#
loop_
_entity.id
_entity.type
_entity.pdbx_description
1 polymer ?
#
loop_
_entity_poly.entity_id
_entity_poly.type
_entity_poly.pdbx_seq_one_letter_code
_entity_poly.pdbx_strand_id
1 'polypeptide(L)'
;MLTSCQQVIEKLNINIELFFKNLEKGSNKKQLIELDKEIICQSLLGTSRQQIAKFLDLPEQRIRDRLSNNIYPRIAELMQIDQEQIAGNWVKLLNFLLDGDRGYKLNAPPQLNNDNFQGSFGRQIFLYPQNQDVVELQLQGTKFYQQGLYYQALKCFIWAWKKEKEIYHTGNPEVLIY
;
A
#
# COMPACT_ATOMS: atom_id res chain seq x y z
N MET A 1 -18.09 10.58 -1.19
CA MET A 1 -16.83 9.85 -0.97
C MET A 1 -15.89 10.22 -2.10
N LEU A 2 -14.66 10.65 -1.83
CA LEU A 2 -13.69 10.97 -2.89
C LEU A 2 -13.35 9.71 -3.69
N THR A 3 -13.19 9.84 -5.01
CA THR A 3 -12.84 8.73 -5.91
C THR A 3 -11.54 8.05 -5.49
N SER A 4 -10.58 8.82 -4.97
CA SER A 4 -9.30 8.34 -4.45
C SER A 4 -9.45 7.46 -3.21
N CYS A 5 -10.39 7.78 -2.30
CA CYS A 5 -10.68 6.96 -1.12
C CYS A 5 -11.19 5.58 -1.52
N GLN A 6 -12.08 5.54 -2.52
CA GLN A 6 -12.62 4.28 -3.01
C GLN A 6 -11.52 3.44 -3.69
N GLN A 7 -10.63 4.07 -4.45
CA GLN A 7 -9.46 3.39 -5.01
C GLN A 7 -8.51 2.84 -3.93
N VAL A 8 -8.32 3.54 -2.81
CA VAL A 8 -7.53 3.02 -1.67
C VAL A 8 -8.19 1.79 -1.06
N ILE A 9 -9.52 1.80 -0.88
CA ILE A 9 -10.26 0.64 -0.38
C ILE A 9 -10.12 -0.54 -1.34
N GLU A 10 -10.39 -0.33 -2.63
CA GLU A 10 -10.42 -1.39 -3.64
C GLU A 10 -9.03 -1.97 -3.93
N LYS A 11 -8.00 -1.12 -4.02
CA LYS A 11 -6.65 -1.56 -4.40
C LYS A 11 -5.79 -1.99 -3.22
N LEU A 12 -5.99 -1.39 -2.05
CA LEU A 12 -5.13 -1.64 -0.88
C LEU A 12 -5.86 -2.39 0.24
N ASN A 13 -7.18 -2.60 0.15
CA ASN A 13 -8.00 -3.20 1.21
C ASN A 13 -7.83 -2.48 2.56
N ILE A 14 -7.67 -1.16 2.53
CA ILE A 14 -7.52 -0.32 3.71
C ILE A 14 -8.84 0.41 3.99
N ASN A 15 -9.30 0.33 5.24
CA ASN A 15 -10.38 1.13 5.80
C ASN A 15 -9.91 2.57 5.99
N ILE A 16 -9.86 3.31 4.88
CA ILE A 16 -9.36 4.68 4.84
C ILE A 16 -10.24 5.63 5.67
N GLU A 17 -11.54 5.33 5.80
CA GLU A 17 -12.45 6.11 6.64
C GLU A 17 -12.09 5.99 8.13
N LEU A 18 -11.82 4.76 8.61
CA LEU A 18 -11.36 4.54 9.97
C LEU A 18 -10.01 5.24 10.21
N PHE A 19 -9.12 5.23 9.22
CA PHE A 19 -7.85 5.94 9.31
C PHE A 19 -8.05 7.45 9.48
N PHE A 20 -8.88 8.10 8.66
CA PHE A 20 -9.16 9.53 8.82
C PHE A 20 -9.82 9.85 10.16
N LYS A 21 -10.78 9.03 10.58
CA LYS A 21 -11.43 9.19 11.89
C LYS A 21 -10.42 9.14 13.03
N ASN A 22 -9.40 8.28 12.93
CA ASN A 22 -8.37 8.18 13.96
C ASN A 22 -7.34 9.32 13.88
N LEU A 23 -7.00 9.82 12.69
CA LEU A 23 -6.16 11.02 12.54
C LEU A 23 -6.83 12.29 13.10
N GLU A 24 -8.16 12.38 13.04
CA GLU A 24 -8.92 13.52 13.57
C GLU A 24 -9.10 13.47 15.10
N LYS A 25 -8.94 12.30 15.72
CA LYS A 25 -8.99 12.13 17.19
C LYS A 25 -7.71 12.56 17.91
N GLY A 26 -6.62 12.83 17.17
CA GLY A 26 -5.36 13.30 17.73
C GLY A 26 -5.51 14.64 18.46
N SER A 27 -4.50 15.02 19.24
CA SER A 27 -4.45 16.26 20.01
C SER A 27 -4.47 17.54 19.16
N ASN A 28 -4.29 17.41 17.84
CA ASN A 28 -4.32 18.51 16.90
C ASN A 28 -5.75 18.95 16.52
N LYS A 29 -6.19 20.09 17.09
CA LYS A 29 -7.57 20.62 17.05
C LYS A 29 -8.14 21.02 15.68
N LYS A 30 -7.34 21.07 14.60
CA LYS A 30 -7.85 21.38 13.25
C LYS A 30 -8.41 20.11 12.61
N GLN A 31 -9.55 20.16 11.92
CA GLN A 31 -10.04 19.03 11.13
C GLN A 31 -9.18 18.86 9.86
N LEU A 32 -9.05 17.61 9.39
CA LEU A 32 -8.49 17.33 8.06
C LEU A 32 -9.50 17.81 7.03
N ILE A 33 -9.10 18.74 6.18
CA ILE A 33 -9.97 19.19 5.09
C ILE A 33 -9.92 18.15 3.95
N GLU A 34 -10.89 18.18 3.05
CA GLU A 34 -10.96 17.24 1.92
C GLU A 34 -9.69 17.22 1.07
N LEU A 35 -9.03 18.38 0.89
CA LEU A 35 -7.73 18.45 0.22
C LEU A 35 -6.65 17.58 0.90
N ASP A 36 -6.61 17.53 2.23
CA ASP A 36 -5.62 16.70 2.93
C ASP A 36 -5.92 15.21 2.74
N LYS A 37 -7.20 14.84 2.82
CA LYS A 37 -7.65 13.46 2.61
C LYS A 37 -7.28 13.00 1.20
N GLU A 38 -7.50 13.84 0.20
CA GLU A 38 -7.11 13.57 -1.18
C GLU A 38 -5.59 13.41 -1.34
N ILE A 39 -4.79 14.32 -0.74
CA ILE A 39 -3.31 14.21 -0.75
C ILE A 39 -2.85 12.89 -0.11
N ILE A 40 -3.47 12.49 1.02
CA ILE A 40 -3.16 11.23 1.69
C ILE A 40 -3.49 10.04 0.78
N CYS A 41 -4.70 9.98 0.23
CA CYS A 41 -5.11 8.88 -0.65
C CYS A 41 -4.21 8.75 -1.87
N GLN A 42 -3.91 9.86 -2.56
CA GLN A 42 -3.02 9.84 -3.72
C GLN A 42 -1.60 9.39 -3.36
N SER A 43 -1.11 9.81 -2.20
CA SER A 43 0.22 9.39 -1.74
C SER A 43 0.27 7.91 -1.38
N LEU A 44 -0.79 7.36 -0.77
CA LEU A 44 -0.93 5.91 -0.51
C LEU A 44 -1.02 5.09 -1.80
N LEU A 45 -1.63 5.64 -2.84
CA LEU A 45 -1.70 5.04 -4.18
C LEU A 45 -0.38 5.14 -4.97
N GLY A 46 0.67 5.73 -4.37
CA GLY A 46 2.01 5.82 -4.98
C GLY A 46 2.22 7.03 -5.89
N THR A 47 1.28 7.99 -5.91
CA THR A 47 1.41 9.21 -6.71
C THR A 47 2.45 10.15 -6.08
N SER A 48 3.41 10.63 -6.87
CA SER A 48 4.44 11.57 -6.39
C SER A 48 3.86 12.97 -6.12
N ARG A 49 4.51 13.78 -5.27
CA ARG A 49 4.06 15.15 -4.95
C ARG A 49 3.85 16.03 -6.18
N GLN A 50 4.72 15.90 -7.19
CA GLN A 50 4.60 16.64 -8.46
C GLN A 50 3.36 16.21 -9.26
N GLN A 51 3.05 14.91 -9.28
CA GLN A 51 1.86 14.39 -9.95
C GLN A 51 0.59 14.79 -9.19
N ILE A 52 0.60 14.77 -7.86
CA ILE A 52 -0.50 15.25 -7.02
C ILE A 52 -0.76 16.75 -7.29
N ALA A 53 0.30 17.56 -7.32
CA ALA A 53 0.22 18.98 -7.61
C ALA A 53 -0.44 19.25 -8.98
N LYS A 54 -0.05 18.49 -10.02
CA LYS A 54 -0.67 18.56 -11.35
C LYS A 54 -2.12 18.10 -11.35
N PHE A 55 -2.43 16.99 -10.68
CA PHE A 55 -3.79 16.43 -10.61
C PHE A 55 -4.77 17.38 -9.91
N LEU A 56 -4.31 18.07 -8.87
CA LEU A 56 -5.13 18.99 -8.08
C LEU A 56 -5.10 20.44 -8.58
N ASP A 57 -4.36 20.72 -9.66
CA ASP A 57 -4.11 22.09 -10.16
C ASP A 57 -3.61 23.04 -9.07
N LEU A 58 -2.62 22.59 -8.29
CA LEU A 58 -2.03 23.35 -7.19
C LEU A 58 -0.51 23.43 -7.33
N PRO A 59 0.13 24.50 -6.80
CA PRO A 59 1.58 24.55 -6.70
C PRO A 59 2.12 23.40 -5.84
N GLU A 60 3.21 22.75 -6.28
CA GLU A 60 3.87 21.69 -5.50
C GLU A 60 4.25 22.16 -4.08
N GLN A 61 4.64 23.42 -3.96
CA GLN A 61 4.93 24.08 -2.69
C GLN A 61 3.77 23.98 -1.70
N ARG A 62 2.53 24.15 -2.18
CA ARG A 62 1.33 24.06 -1.35
C ARG A 62 1.11 22.63 -0.88
N ILE A 63 1.33 21.62 -1.72
CA ILE A 63 1.26 20.21 -1.34
C ILE A 63 2.30 19.89 -0.26
N ARG A 64 3.54 20.35 -0.44
CA ARG A 64 4.62 20.21 0.56
C ARG A 64 4.22 20.81 1.91
N ASP A 65 3.67 22.03 1.90
CA ASP A 65 3.30 22.73 3.13
C ASP A 65 2.12 22.05 3.84
N ARG A 66 1.15 21.51 3.08
CA ARG A 66 0.07 20.69 3.67
C ARG A 66 0.62 19.43 4.32
N LEU A 67 1.52 18.73 3.62
CA LEU A 67 2.17 17.52 4.13
C LEU A 67 2.92 17.77 5.43
N SER A 68 3.82 18.75 5.45
CA SER A 68 4.67 19.03 6.62
C SER A 68 3.91 19.63 7.80
N ASN A 69 2.95 20.52 7.54
CA ASN A 69 2.32 21.29 8.63
C ASN A 69 1.02 20.68 9.15
N ASN A 70 0.35 19.81 8.37
CA ASN A 70 -0.98 19.31 8.72
C ASN A 70 -1.06 17.78 8.73
N ILE A 71 -0.45 17.09 7.76
CA ILE A 71 -0.63 15.65 7.55
C ILE A 71 0.38 14.84 8.36
N TYR A 72 1.69 15.01 8.12
CA TYR A 72 2.72 14.23 8.79
C TYR A 72 2.70 14.34 10.32
N PRO A 73 2.48 15.52 10.94
CA PRO A 73 2.39 15.61 12.40
C PRO A 73 1.30 14.70 12.99
N ARG A 74 0.15 14.58 12.31
CA ARG A 74 -0.97 13.74 12.77
C ARG A 74 -0.68 12.26 12.60
N ILE A 75 -0.06 11.90 11.49
CA ILE A 75 0.33 10.50 11.25
C ILE A 75 1.39 10.08 12.26
N ALA A 76 2.38 10.94 12.50
CA ALA A 76 3.43 10.73 13.49
C ALA A 76 2.83 10.54 14.89
N GLU A 77 1.89 11.40 15.28
CA GLU A 77 1.14 11.28 16.54
C GLU A 77 0.37 9.95 16.62
N LEU A 78 -0.40 9.60 15.59
CA LEU A 78 -1.20 8.37 15.56
C LEU A 78 -0.32 7.11 15.66
N MET A 79 0.86 7.14 15.05
CA MET A 79 1.82 6.05 15.06
C MET A 79 2.77 6.07 16.27
N GLN A 80 2.71 7.12 17.10
CA GLN A 80 3.60 7.37 18.24
C GLN A 80 5.09 7.36 17.85
N ILE A 81 5.42 8.06 16.76
CA ILE A 81 6.79 8.19 16.24
C ILE A 81 7.12 9.67 15.98
N ASP A 82 8.39 9.98 15.76
CA ASP A 82 8.79 11.32 15.34
C ASP A 82 8.38 11.60 13.89
N GLN A 83 8.03 12.86 13.61
CA GLN A 83 7.64 13.30 12.28
C GLN A 83 8.71 13.03 11.21
N GLU A 84 9.99 13.15 11.57
CA GLU A 84 11.11 12.88 10.66
C GLU A 84 11.12 11.44 10.15
N GLN A 85 10.57 10.50 10.92
CA GLN A 85 10.51 9.09 10.54
C GLN A 85 9.42 8.79 9.51
N ILE A 86 8.44 9.69 9.33
CA ILE A 86 7.32 9.51 8.39
C ILE A 86 7.38 10.48 7.20
N ALA A 87 8.15 11.56 7.29
CA ALA A 87 8.26 12.56 6.23
C ALA A 87 8.79 11.92 4.93
N GLY A 88 7.89 11.74 3.94
CA GLY A 88 8.22 11.10 2.66
C GLY A 88 8.30 9.57 2.71
N ASN A 89 8.07 8.94 3.86
CA ASN A 89 8.14 7.48 4.03
C ASN A 89 6.73 6.86 4.06
N TRP A 90 6.05 6.91 2.92
CA TRP A 90 4.70 6.34 2.76
C TRP A 90 4.66 4.82 2.88
N VAL A 91 5.78 4.14 2.64
CA VAL A 91 5.91 2.68 2.85
C VAL A 91 5.74 2.33 4.33
N LYS A 92 6.35 3.11 5.24
CA LYS A 92 6.18 2.90 6.68
C LYS A 92 4.72 3.08 7.12
N LEU A 93 4.02 4.06 6.54
CA LEU A 93 2.58 4.24 6.79
C LEU A 93 1.77 3.05 6.24
N LEU A 94 2.03 2.62 5.01
CA LEU A 94 1.33 1.48 4.42
C LEU A 94 1.47 0.23 5.28
N ASN A 95 2.68 -0.07 5.76
CA ASN A 95 2.92 -1.20 6.66
C ASN A 95 2.11 -1.07 7.97
N PHE A 96 2.02 0.12 8.53
CA PHE A 96 1.19 0.38 9.71
C PHE A 96 -0.31 0.16 9.43
N LEU A 97 -0.80 0.53 8.25
CA LEU A 97 -2.21 0.37 7.87
C LEU A 97 -2.58 -1.08 7.51
N LEU A 98 -1.62 -1.86 7.02
CA LEU A 98 -1.82 -3.24 6.61
C LEU A 98 -1.58 -4.25 7.75
N ASP A 99 -1.05 -3.80 8.88
CA ASP A 99 -0.91 -4.57 10.10
C ASP A 99 -2.30 -5.03 10.62
N GLY A 100 -2.45 -6.35 10.74
CA GLY A 100 -3.71 -6.98 11.14
C GLY A 100 -4.18 -6.59 12.56
N ASP A 101 -3.25 -6.20 13.43
CA ASP A 101 -3.56 -5.85 14.83
C ASP A 101 -4.03 -4.40 14.98
N ARG A 102 -3.92 -3.58 13.91
CA ARG A 102 -4.28 -2.15 13.91
C ARG A 102 -5.71 -1.87 13.46
N GLY A 103 -6.39 -2.88 12.89
CA GLY A 103 -7.80 -2.82 12.53
C GLY A 103 -8.14 -1.95 11.31
N TYR A 104 -7.15 -1.39 10.60
CA TYR A 104 -7.36 -0.65 9.36
C TYR A 104 -7.54 -1.56 8.16
N LYS A 105 -7.07 -2.81 8.21
CA LYS A 105 -7.26 -3.77 7.12
C LYS A 105 -8.71 -4.23 7.05
N LEU A 106 -9.34 -4.05 5.89
CA LEU A 106 -10.68 -4.59 5.61
C LEU A 106 -10.54 -6.07 5.29
N ASN A 107 -10.97 -6.96 6.19
CA ASN A 107 -11.10 -8.37 5.88
C ASN A 107 -12.40 -8.60 5.09
N ALA A 108 -12.35 -9.31 3.97
CA ALA A 108 -13.53 -9.95 3.39
C ALA A 108 -13.85 -11.27 4.14
N PRO A 109 -15.14 -11.69 4.24
CA PRO A 109 -15.54 -12.91 4.96
C PRO A 109 -15.03 -14.18 4.26
N PRO A 110 -14.75 -15.27 5.01
CA PRO A 110 -14.32 -16.54 4.45
C PRO A 110 -15.52 -17.42 4.10
N GLN A 111 -15.64 -17.92 2.87
CA GLN A 111 -16.19 -19.26 2.60
C GLN A 111 -15.51 -19.90 1.38
N LEU A 112 -14.59 -20.82 1.67
CA LEU A 112 -14.03 -21.78 0.71
C LEU A 112 -14.29 -23.17 1.28
N ASN A 113 -15.14 -23.94 0.59
CA ASN A 113 -15.46 -25.31 0.95
C ASN A 113 -14.23 -26.23 0.79
N ASN A 114 -14.19 -27.27 1.61
CA ASN A 114 -13.06 -28.17 1.88
C ASN A 114 -12.41 -28.84 0.65
N ASP A 115 -13.04 -28.87 -0.51
CA ASP A 115 -12.48 -29.53 -1.70
C ASP A 115 -11.32 -28.74 -2.35
N ASN A 116 -11.15 -27.46 -2.01
CA ASN A 116 -10.01 -26.64 -2.46
C ASN A 116 -8.84 -26.61 -1.46
N PHE A 117 -8.94 -27.31 -0.33
CA PHE A 117 -8.07 -27.10 0.83
C PHE A 117 -6.74 -27.87 0.79
N GLN A 118 -6.55 -28.84 -0.10
CA GLN A 118 -5.28 -29.57 -0.17
C GLN A 118 -4.15 -28.85 -0.94
N GLY A 119 -4.42 -27.74 -1.63
CA GLY A 119 -3.37 -26.98 -2.34
C GLY A 119 -2.74 -25.84 -1.53
N SER A 120 -3.26 -25.54 -0.34
CA SER A 120 -2.92 -24.33 0.41
C SER A 120 -1.90 -24.59 1.53
N PHE A 121 -0.61 -24.48 1.21
CA PHE A 121 0.44 -24.11 2.16
C PHE A 121 1.22 -22.93 1.55
N GLY A 122 1.19 -21.68 2.03
CA GLY A 122 0.66 -21.12 3.26
C GLY A 122 0.42 -19.60 3.15
N ARG A 123 -0.84 -19.23 2.85
CA ARG A 123 -1.43 -17.88 3.03
C ARG A 123 -0.81 -16.73 2.21
N GLN A 124 -0.63 -16.90 0.91
CA GLN A 124 -0.48 -15.78 -0.02
C GLN A 124 -1.51 -15.92 -1.15
N ILE A 125 -2.46 -14.98 -1.18
CA ILE A 125 -3.33 -14.77 -2.33
C ILE A 125 -2.46 -14.01 -3.33
N PHE A 126 -1.90 -14.70 -4.32
CA PHE A 126 -1.39 -14.04 -5.50
C PHE A 126 -2.62 -13.51 -6.26
N LEU A 127 -2.72 -12.19 -6.44
CA LEU A 127 -3.55 -11.63 -7.49
C LEU A 127 -3.00 -12.20 -8.79
N TYR A 128 -3.58 -13.28 -9.30
CA TYR A 128 -3.04 -14.05 -10.40
C TYR A 128 -2.76 -13.12 -11.60
N PRO A 129 -1.49 -12.97 -12.05
CA PRO A 129 -1.25 -12.58 -13.42
C PRO A 129 -1.80 -13.71 -14.31
N GLN A 130 -2.54 -13.37 -15.38
CA GLN A 130 -3.07 -14.36 -16.31
C GLN A 130 -1.98 -15.19 -17.01
N ASN A 131 -0.71 -14.77 -16.91
CA ASN A 131 0.43 -15.39 -17.57
C ASN A 131 1.13 -16.41 -16.65
N GLN A 132 1.17 -17.68 -17.11
CA GLN A 132 1.75 -18.82 -16.37
C GLN A 132 3.23 -18.64 -16.04
N ASP A 133 4.01 -17.99 -16.90
CA ASP A 133 5.45 -17.83 -16.67
C ASP A 133 5.75 -16.88 -15.50
N VAL A 134 4.90 -15.87 -15.28
CA VAL A 134 5.03 -14.96 -14.14
C VAL A 134 4.74 -15.70 -12.84
N VAL A 135 3.72 -16.56 -12.84
CA VAL A 135 3.34 -17.38 -11.68
C VAL A 135 4.47 -18.36 -11.33
N GLU A 136 5.08 -19.01 -12.30
CA GLU A 136 6.20 -19.93 -12.06
C GLU A 136 7.41 -19.21 -11.42
N LEU A 137 7.72 -18.00 -11.88
CA LEU A 137 8.79 -17.19 -11.30
C LEU A 137 8.48 -16.79 -9.85
N GLN A 138 7.23 -16.43 -9.55
CA GLN A 138 6.79 -16.11 -8.19
C GLN A 138 6.84 -17.33 -7.25
N LEU A 139 6.41 -18.51 -7.74
CA LEU A 139 6.48 -19.76 -6.98
C LEU A 139 7.93 -20.18 -6.71
N GLN A 140 8.82 -20.06 -7.70
CA GLN A 140 10.25 -20.32 -7.50
C GLN A 140 10.90 -19.32 -6.53
N GLY A 141 10.58 -18.03 -6.64
CA GLY A 141 11.07 -17.02 -5.72
C GLY A 141 10.69 -17.32 -4.27
N THR A 142 9.43 -17.69 -4.06
CA THR A 142 8.89 -18.08 -2.75
C THR A 142 9.60 -19.32 -2.19
N LYS A 143 9.83 -20.34 -3.04
CA LYS A 143 10.57 -21.55 -2.65
C LYS A 143 12.00 -21.25 -2.23
N PHE A 144 12.72 -20.39 -2.96
CA PHE A 144 14.08 -19.99 -2.59
C PHE A 144 14.11 -19.18 -1.30
N TYR A 145 13.12 -18.30 -1.09
CA TYR A 145 13.01 -17.52 0.13
C TYR A 145 12.85 -18.42 1.36
N GLN A 146 11.97 -19.42 1.29
CA GLN A 146 11.76 -20.41 2.36
C GLN A 146 13.01 -21.25 2.65
N GLN A 147 13.90 -21.42 1.68
CA GLN A 147 15.17 -22.13 1.83
C GLN A 147 16.32 -21.25 2.34
N GLY A 148 16.08 -19.95 2.61
CA GLY A 148 17.11 -19.00 3.01
C GLY A 148 18.02 -18.51 1.86
N LEU A 149 17.64 -18.81 0.61
CA LEU A 149 18.38 -18.43 -0.59
C LEU A 149 17.88 -17.08 -1.13
N TYR A 150 18.06 -16.03 -0.34
CA TYR A 150 17.44 -14.71 -0.57
C TYR A 150 17.87 -14.04 -1.88
N TYR A 151 19.13 -14.23 -2.31
CA TYR A 151 19.60 -13.66 -3.58
C TYR A 151 18.92 -14.31 -4.80
N GLN A 152 18.68 -15.62 -4.75
CA GLN A 152 17.96 -16.37 -5.78
C GLN A 152 16.47 -16.01 -5.78
N ALA A 153 15.89 -15.84 -4.59
CA ALA A 153 14.51 -15.37 -4.42
C ALA A 153 14.30 -13.99 -5.07
N LEU A 154 15.16 -13.02 -4.73
CA LEU A 154 15.12 -11.66 -5.28
C LEU A 154 15.24 -11.66 -6.81
N LYS A 155 16.10 -12.50 -7.39
CA LYS A 155 16.21 -12.64 -8.84
C LYS A 155 14.91 -13.09 -9.50
N CYS A 156 14.27 -14.11 -8.93
CA CYS A 156 12.99 -14.63 -9.43
C CYS A 156 11.89 -13.56 -9.39
N PHE A 157 11.81 -12.80 -8.30
CA PHE A 157 10.83 -11.71 -8.18
C PHE A 157 11.12 -10.55 -9.15
N ILE A 158 12.38 -10.13 -9.31
CA ILE A 158 12.74 -9.12 -10.32
C ILE A 158 12.39 -9.57 -11.74
N TRP A 159 12.56 -10.86 -12.05
CA TRP A 159 12.16 -11.41 -13.35
C TRP A 159 10.65 -11.47 -13.55
N ALA A 160 9.89 -11.85 -12.52
CA ALA A 160 8.43 -11.79 -12.55
C ALA A 160 7.94 -10.36 -12.84
N TRP A 161 8.50 -9.36 -12.14
CA TRP A 161 8.16 -7.95 -12.33
C TRP A 161 8.50 -7.43 -13.73
N LYS A 162 9.67 -7.83 -14.28
CA LYS A 162 10.05 -7.48 -15.65
C LYS A 162 9.10 -8.09 -16.68
N LYS A 163 8.73 -9.37 -16.53
CA LYS A 163 7.75 -10.02 -17.41
C LYS A 163 6.38 -9.37 -17.34
N GLU A 164 5.90 -9.01 -16.15
CA GLU A 164 4.63 -8.28 -16.02
C GLU A 164 4.68 -6.92 -16.71
N LYS A 165 5.79 -6.18 -16.59
CA LYS A 165 5.99 -4.93 -17.34
C LYS A 165 6.00 -5.13 -18.85
N GLU A 166 6.54 -6.24 -19.34
CA GLU A 166 6.53 -6.57 -20.76
C GLU A 166 5.12 -6.91 -21.26
N ILE A 167 4.34 -7.68 -20.49
CA ILE A 167 3.02 -8.19 -20.90
C ILE A 167 1.92 -7.16 -20.69
N TYR A 168 1.94 -6.46 -19.55
CA TYR A 168 0.83 -5.61 -19.09
C TYR A 168 1.19 -4.12 -19.06
N HIS A 169 2.39 -3.75 -19.53
CA HIS A 169 2.96 -2.39 -19.46
C HIS A 169 3.02 -1.77 -18.04
N THR A 170 2.72 -2.58 -17.04
CA THR A 170 2.65 -2.27 -15.61
C THR A 170 3.13 -3.51 -14.87
N GLY A 171 3.98 -3.35 -13.86
CA GLY A 171 4.46 -4.48 -13.05
C GLY A 171 3.78 -4.48 -11.70
N ASN A 172 3.45 -5.64 -11.15
CA ASN A 172 2.86 -5.74 -9.82
C ASN A 172 3.92 -5.32 -8.78
N PRO A 173 3.71 -4.22 -8.04
CA PRO A 173 4.67 -3.75 -7.05
C PRO A 173 4.81 -4.71 -5.86
N GLU A 174 3.82 -5.58 -5.60
CA GLU A 174 3.87 -6.58 -4.52
C GLU A 174 5.01 -7.58 -4.72
N VAL A 175 5.43 -7.80 -5.96
CA VAL A 175 6.56 -8.67 -6.30
C VAL A 175 7.88 -8.12 -5.78
N LEU A 176 8.02 -6.79 -5.64
CA LEU A 176 9.25 -6.14 -5.19
C LEU A 176 9.35 -5.99 -3.67
N ILE A 177 8.37 -6.49 -2.91
CA ILE A 177 8.32 -6.39 -1.44
C ILE A 177 9.10 -7.55 -0.77
N TYR A 178 9.39 -8.62 -1.52
CA TYR A 178 10.08 -9.85 -1.05
C TYR A 178 11.54 -9.89 -1.47
#